data_AF-A0A958V2L9-F1
#
_entry.id   AF-A0A958V2L9-F1
#
_cell.length_a   1.000
_cell.length_b   1.000
_cell.length_c   1.000
_cell.angle_alpha   90.00
_cell.angle_beta   90.00
_cell.angle_gamma   90.00
#
_symmetry.space_group_name_H-M   'P 1'
#
loop_
_entity.id
_entity.type
_entity.pdbx_description
1 polymer ?
#
loop_
_entity_poly.entity_id
_entity_poly.type
_entity_poly.pdbx_seq_one_letter_code
_entity_poly.pdbx_strand_id
1 'polypeptide(L)'
;MASKILIMALLGVLVSLSIHAQNELEFSRVHTEKISGVGGVVTKSVTIPAGKVWKITSAFAGEDMGTAGVYGAEGQRVALTFNDISLYYNPLSSSRYYTSIFPIWVSEGTYNLVLLFGTPSGVSSCIGTMSVIEFNVK
;
A
#
# COMPACT_ATOMS: atom_id res chain seq x y z
N MET A 1 28.75 3.57 -40.35
CA MET A 1 28.67 2.17 -39.85
C MET A 1 28.76 2.08 -38.33
N ALA A 2 29.69 2.78 -37.67
CA ALA A 2 29.88 2.73 -36.21
C ALA A 2 28.62 3.03 -35.36
N SER A 3 27.78 3.98 -35.79
CA SER A 3 26.55 4.36 -35.07
C SER A 3 25.52 3.21 -34.95
N LYS A 4 25.40 2.33 -35.96
CA LYS A 4 24.44 1.22 -35.91
C LYS A 4 24.86 0.10 -34.96
N ILE A 5 26.18 -0.12 -34.85
CA ILE A 5 26.76 -1.11 -33.93
C ILE A 5 26.59 -0.65 -32.48
N LEU A 6 26.78 0.65 -32.22
CA LEU A 6 26.60 1.24 -30.89
C LEU A 6 25.13 1.12 -30.41
N ILE A 7 24.16 1.40 -31.29
CA ILE A 7 22.73 1.30 -30.95
C ILE A 7 22.32 -0.15 -30.65
N MET A 8 22.81 -1.12 -31.43
CA MET A 8 22.52 -2.54 -31.16
C MET A 8 23.17 -3.04 -29.86
N ALA A 9 24.39 -2.59 -29.54
CA ALA A 9 25.04 -2.92 -28.28
C ALA A 9 24.27 -2.35 -27.08
N LEU A 10 23.82 -1.09 -27.17
CA LEU A 10 23.03 -0.44 -26.12
C LEU A 10 21.68 -1.14 -25.90
N LEU A 11 21.02 -1.55 -26.99
CA LEU A 11 19.76 -2.29 -26.92
C LEU A 11 19.95 -3.67 -26.27
N GLY A 12 21.05 -4.37 -26.59
CA GLY A 12 21.38 -5.65 -25.96
C GLY A 12 21.59 -5.54 -24.45
N VAL A 13 22.29 -4.49 -24.00
CA VAL A 13 22.49 -4.22 -22.56
C VAL A 13 21.15 -3.96 -21.87
N LEU A 14 20.28 -3.12 -22.46
CA LEU A 14 18.97 -2.80 -21.88
C LEU A 14 18.05 -4.03 -21.77
N VAL A 15 18.06 -4.91 -22.77
CA VAL A 15 17.29 -6.16 -22.73
C VAL A 15 17.83 -7.10 -21.64
N SER A 16 19.16 -7.23 -21.52
CA SER A 16 19.77 -8.10 -20.50
C SER A 16 19.51 -7.62 -19.06
N LEU A 17 19.52 -6.30 -18.83
CA LEU A 17 19.16 -5.70 -17.54
C LEU A 17 17.69 -5.93 -17.20
N SER A 18 16.81 -5.89 -18.20
CA SER A 18 15.36 -6.11 -18.01
C SER A 18 15.04 -7.56 -17.65
N ILE A 19 15.82 -8.53 -18.15
CA ILE A 19 15.63 -9.96 -17.85
C ILE A 19 16.16 -10.30 -16.46
N HIS A 20 17.27 -9.71 -16.02
CA HIS A 20 17.80 -9.93 -14.66
C HIS A 20 16.83 -9.42 -13.58
N ALA A 21 16.23 -8.24 -13.77
CA ALA A 21 15.31 -7.66 -12.80
C ALA A 21 14.03 -8.49 -12.57
N GLN A 22 13.63 -9.34 -13.53
CA GLN A 22 12.45 -10.21 -13.39
C GLN A 22 12.73 -11.50 -12.61
N ASN A 23 14.01 -11.92 -12.49
CA ASN A 23 14.39 -13.18 -11.84
C ASN A 23 14.76 -13.03 -10.35
N GLU A 24 14.79 -11.81 -9.83
CA GLU A 24 15.21 -11.54 -8.44
C GLU A 24 14.07 -11.67 -7.42
N LEU A 25 12.81 -11.75 -7.89
CA LEU A 25 11.64 -11.82 -7.01
C LEU A 25 11.03 -13.22 -6.97
N GLU A 26 11.09 -13.85 -5.81
CA GLU A 26 10.43 -15.13 -5.54
C GLU A 26 9.19 -14.90 -4.68
N PHE A 27 8.00 -15.30 -5.15
CA PHE A 27 6.78 -15.20 -4.36
C PHE A 27 6.95 -15.86 -2.99
N SER A 28 6.55 -15.16 -1.93
CA SER A 28 6.58 -15.69 -0.56
C SER A 28 5.19 -16.00 -0.04
N ARG A 29 4.29 -15.00 0.02
CA ARG A 29 2.93 -15.17 0.57
C ARG A 29 2.01 -14.00 0.21
N VAL A 30 0.71 -14.22 0.38
CA VAL A 30 -0.32 -13.17 0.39
C VAL A 30 -0.83 -12.99 1.81
N HIS A 31 -0.98 -11.75 2.26
CA HIS A 31 -1.58 -11.45 3.57
C HIS A 31 -2.25 -10.07 3.57
N THR A 32 -2.97 -9.79 4.64
CA THR A 32 -3.63 -8.50 4.87
C THR A 32 -3.10 -7.88 6.14
N GLU A 33 -2.61 -6.64 6.04
CA GLU A 33 -2.33 -5.83 7.22
C GLU A 33 -3.59 -5.11 7.67
N LYS A 34 -3.87 -5.17 8.97
CA LYS A 34 -5.00 -4.51 9.61
C LYS A 34 -4.51 -3.55 10.70
N ILE A 35 -5.19 -2.41 10.79
CA ILE A 35 -5.13 -1.45 11.90
C ILE A 35 -6.56 -1.13 12.34
N SER A 36 -6.80 -1.02 13.64
CA SER A 36 -8.11 -0.66 14.17
C SER A 36 -7.96 0.13 15.47
N GLY A 37 -8.92 1.01 15.75
CA GLY A 37 -8.93 1.82 16.97
C GLY A 37 -10.23 2.60 17.10
N VAL A 38 -10.23 3.64 17.94
CA VAL A 38 -11.41 4.45 18.22
C VAL A 38 -11.10 5.91 17.88
N GLY A 39 -11.72 6.42 16.81
CA GLY A 39 -11.58 7.80 16.35
C GLY A 39 -10.14 8.34 16.20
N GLY A 40 -10.02 9.59 15.78
CA GLY A 40 -8.76 10.34 15.83
C GLY A 40 -7.66 9.77 14.93
N VAL A 41 -6.45 9.60 15.48
CA VAL A 41 -5.27 9.09 14.77
C VAL A 41 -4.83 7.80 15.43
N VAL A 42 -4.83 6.71 14.68
CA VAL A 42 -4.36 5.40 15.11
C VAL A 42 -3.11 5.06 14.30
N THR A 43 -2.04 4.65 14.97
CA THR A 43 -0.76 4.31 14.34
C THR A 43 -0.34 2.90 14.68
N LYS A 44 0.11 2.14 13.68
CA LYS A 44 0.69 0.80 13.81
C LYS A 44 2.05 0.77 13.10
N SER A 45 3.08 0.31 13.80
CA SER A 45 4.37 0.01 13.16
C SER A 45 4.26 -1.31 12.40
N VAL A 46 4.70 -1.30 11.13
CA VAL A 46 4.73 -2.46 10.24
C VAL A 46 6.14 -2.60 9.70
N THR A 47 6.73 -3.77 9.89
CA THR A 47 8.10 -4.06 9.43
C THR A 47 8.05 -5.06 8.29
N ILE A 48 8.63 -4.65 7.16
CA ILE A 48 8.95 -5.53 6.03
C ILE A 48 10.34 -6.10 6.31
N PRO A 49 10.50 -7.43 6.51
CA PRO A 49 11.79 -8.02 6.87
C PRO A 49 12.87 -7.79 5.82
N ALA A 50 14.13 -7.88 6.26
CA ALA A 50 15.27 -7.81 5.33
C ALA A 50 15.19 -8.90 4.26
N GLY A 51 15.61 -8.59 3.04
CA GLY A 51 15.51 -9.46 1.87
C GLY A 51 14.08 -9.65 1.37
N LYS A 52 13.14 -8.80 1.75
CA LYS A 52 11.74 -8.84 1.30
C LYS A 52 11.33 -7.55 0.62
N VAL A 53 10.38 -7.67 -0.31
CA VAL A 53 9.65 -6.55 -0.90
C VAL A 53 8.16 -6.86 -0.88
N TRP A 54 7.35 -5.84 -0.63
CA TRP A 54 5.90 -5.94 -0.64
C TRP A 54 5.32 -5.25 -1.87
N LYS A 55 4.32 -5.88 -2.47
CA LYS A 55 3.43 -5.30 -3.48
C LYS A 55 2.07 -5.12 -2.83
N ILE A 56 1.73 -3.89 -2.48
CA ILE A 56 0.41 -3.52 -1.99
C ILE A 56 -0.54 -3.48 -3.19
N THR A 57 -1.60 -4.27 -3.16
CA THR A 57 -2.54 -4.43 -4.29
C THR A 57 -3.86 -3.73 -4.09
N SER A 58 -4.23 -3.46 -2.84
CA SER A 58 -5.40 -2.67 -2.48
C SER A 58 -5.30 -2.18 -1.04
N ALA A 59 -6.06 -1.14 -0.73
CA ALA A 59 -6.25 -0.68 0.64
C ALA A 59 -7.65 -0.09 0.81
N PHE A 60 -8.16 -0.15 2.04
CA PHE A 60 -9.46 0.38 2.41
C PHE A 60 -9.44 0.88 3.85
N ALA A 61 -10.24 1.90 4.15
CA ALA A 61 -10.45 2.32 5.53
C ALA A 61 -11.87 2.84 5.74
N GLY A 62 -12.37 2.70 6.96
CA GLY A 62 -13.72 3.11 7.31
C GLY A 62 -14.13 2.75 8.73
N GLU A 63 -15.44 2.77 8.97
CA GLU A 63 -16.02 2.44 10.26
C GLU A 63 -16.03 0.93 10.47
N ASP A 64 -15.68 0.49 11.69
CA ASP A 64 -15.81 -0.90 12.13
C ASP A 64 -17.16 -1.06 12.85
N MET A 65 -18.15 -1.60 12.15
CA MET A 65 -19.49 -1.84 12.69
C MET A 65 -19.62 -3.18 13.44
N GLY A 66 -18.53 -3.91 13.66
CA GLY A 66 -18.55 -5.22 14.31
C GLY A 66 -19.16 -6.36 13.48
N THR A 67 -19.62 -6.07 12.26
CA THR A 67 -19.98 -7.06 11.24
C THR A 67 -18.80 -7.30 10.29
N ALA A 68 -18.79 -8.43 9.59
CA ALA A 68 -17.72 -8.78 8.66
C ALA A 68 -17.68 -7.76 7.49
N GLY A 69 -16.68 -6.87 7.49
CA GLY A 69 -16.44 -5.92 6.41
C GLY A 69 -15.93 -4.58 6.94
N VAL A 70 -15.57 -3.69 6.02
CA VAL A 70 -15.32 -2.28 6.33
C VAL A 70 -16.37 -1.48 5.58
N TYR A 71 -17.11 -0.63 6.30
CA TYR A 71 -18.13 0.20 5.69
C TYR A 71 -17.51 1.52 5.25
N GLY A 72 -17.95 2.02 4.10
CA GLY A 72 -17.62 3.36 3.66
C GLY A 72 -18.02 4.35 4.74
N ALA A 73 -17.06 5.14 5.21
CA ALA A 73 -17.26 6.16 6.23
C ALA A 73 -17.99 7.37 5.61
N GLU A 74 -19.26 7.17 5.25
CA GLU A 74 -20.07 8.22 4.63
C GLU A 74 -20.22 9.40 5.60
N GLY A 75 -19.88 10.60 5.12
CA GLY A 75 -19.91 11.80 5.95
C GLY A 75 -18.80 11.87 7.01
N GLN A 76 -17.74 11.07 6.89
CA GLN A 76 -16.57 11.10 7.78
C GLN A 76 -15.27 11.34 6.98
N ARG A 77 -14.30 11.99 7.61
CA ARG A 77 -12.96 12.17 7.01
C ARG A 77 -12.12 10.96 7.34
N VAL A 78 -11.70 10.20 6.35
CA VAL A 78 -10.89 9.00 6.59
C VAL A 78 -9.66 9.03 5.71
N ALA A 79 -8.50 8.73 6.29
CA ALA A 79 -7.28 8.53 5.53
C ALA A 79 -6.54 7.29 6.06
N LEU A 80 -6.01 6.49 5.15
CA LEU A 80 -5.05 5.44 5.47
C LEU A 80 -3.75 5.75 4.74
N THR A 81 -2.66 5.82 5.49
CA THR A 81 -1.33 6.14 4.96
C THR A 81 -0.31 5.11 5.45
N PHE A 82 0.75 4.92 4.65
CA PHE A 82 1.88 4.07 4.96
C PHE A 82 3.15 4.90 4.81
N ASN A 83 3.64 5.43 5.93
CA ASN A 83 4.49 6.64 5.96
C ASN A 83 3.87 7.76 5.10
N ASP A 84 4.61 8.29 4.13
CA ASP A 84 4.18 9.40 3.27
C ASP A 84 3.32 8.95 2.08
N ILE A 85 3.04 7.64 1.98
CA ILE A 85 2.22 7.07 0.91
C ILE A 85 0.75 7.09 1.35
N SER A 86 -0.08 7.91 0.71
CA SER A 86 -1.53 7.77 0.85
C SER A 86 -1.98 6.47 0.19
N LEU A 87 -2.75 5.65 0.89
CA LEU A 87 -3.33 4.40 0.36
C LEU A 87 -4.83 4.56 0.09
N TYR A 88 -5.51 5.31 0.96
CA TYR A 88 -6.95 5.59 0.89
C TYR A 88 -7.23 6.97 1.46
N TYR A 89 -8.16 7.70 0.85
CA TYR A 89 -8.63 8.99 1.35
C TYR A 89 -10.11 9.24 1.02
N ASN A 90 -10.85 9.71 2.03
CA ASN A 90 -12.23 10.17 1.94
C ASN A 90 -12.35 11.56 2.59
N PRO A 91 -12.58 12.64 1.81
CA PRO A 91 -12.54 14.03 2.29
C PRO A 91 -13.81 14.58 2.97
N LEU A 92 -14.82 13.77 3.33
CA LEU A 92 -16.13 14.16 3.93
C LEU A 92 -17.26 14.43 2.92
N SER A 93 -16.97 14.95 1.72
CA SER A 93 -18.03 15.32 0.76
C SER A 93 -18.55 14.09 -0.01
N SER A 94 -19.85 13.85 0.09
CA SER A 94 -20.62 12.75 -0.48
C SER A 94 -20.03 12.06 -1.73
N SER A 95 -19.91 10.73 -1.60
CA SER A 95 -19.70 9.69 -2.61
C SER A 95 -18.37 9.57 -3.38
N ARG A 96 -17.36 10.42 -3.14
CA ARG A 96 -16.05 10.26 -3.80
C ARG A 96 -15.00 9.66 -2.87
N TYR A 97 -14.77 8.37 -3.04
CA TYR A 97 -13.63 7.66 -2.47
C TYR A 97 -12.41 7.85 -3.37
N TYR A 98 -11.30 8.32 -2.81
CA TYR A 98 -10.02 8.39 -3.51
C TYR A 98 -9.14 7.25 -3.00
N THR A 99 -9.00 6.22 -3.82
CA THR A 99 -7.97 5.20 -3.61
C THR A 99 -6.73 5.60 -4.39
N SER A 100 -5.56 5.26 -3.87
CA SER A 100 -4.33 5.38 -4.66
C SER A 100 -4.32 4.46 -5.87
N ILE A 101 -3.47 4.76 -6.83
CA ILE A 101 -3.24 3.90 -7.99
C ILE A 101 -2.38 2.72 -7.52
N PHE A 102 -2.99 1.54 -7.47
CA PHE A 102 -2.30 0.28 -7.17
C PHE A 102 -1.77 -0.37 -8.47
N PRO A 103 -0.72 -1.22 -8.39
CA PRO A 103 -0.01 -1.63 -7.19
C PRO A 103 1.05 -0.62 -6.73
N ILE A 104 1.37 -0.66 -5.44
CA ILE A 104 2.47 0.10 -4.84
C ILE A 104 3.52 -0.88 -4.35
N TRP A 105 4.78 -0.68 -4.75
CA TRP A 105 5.91 -1.50 -4.32
C TRP A 105 6.65 -0.81 -3.18
N VAL A 106 6.94 -1.56 -2.12
CA VAL A 106 7.59 -1.04 -0.92
C VAL A 106 8.69 -1.99 -0.49
N SER A 107 9.91 -1.45 -0.33
CA SER A 107 11.10 -2.20 0.08
C SER A 107 11.08 -2.58 1.56
N GLU A 108 12.01 -3.44 1.97
CA GLU A 108 12.32 -3.70 3.38
C GLU A 108 12.41 -2.41 4.22
N GLY A 109 12.09 -2.53 5.51
CA GLY A 109 12.13 -1.42 6.45
C GLY A 109 10.91 -1.36 7.37
N THR A 110 10.90 -0.38 8.26
CA THR A 110 9.81 -0.12 9.19
C THR A 110 9.01 1.11 8.76
N TYR A 111 7.70 0.94 8.66
CA TYR A 111 6.76 1.94 8.18
C TYR A 111 5.66 2.16 9.21
N ASN A 112 5.16 3.38 9.29
CA ASN A 112 3.98 3.72 10.07
C ASN A 112 2.74 3.57 9.21
N LEU A 113 1.91 2.57 9.51
CA LEU A 113 0.54 2.52 9.01
C LEU A 113 -0.31 3.43 9.90
N VAL A 114 -0.81 4.52 9.33
CA VAL A 114 -1.59 5.52 10.07
C VAL A 114 -3.00 5.58 9.50
N LEU A 115 -3.98 5.39 10.38
CA LEU A 115 -5.40 5.56 10.13
C LEU A 115 -5.85 6.86 10.81
N LEU A 116 -6.29 7.82 9.99
CA LEU A 116 -6.95 9.04 10.46
C LEU A 116 -8.45 8.86 10.26
N PHE A 117 -9.22 9.10 11.31
CA PHE A 117 -10.67 8.93 11.33
C PHE A 117 -11.32 10.12 12.03
N GLY A 118 -11.79 11.07 11.23
CA GLY A 118 -12.48 12.26 11.68
C GLY A 118 -13.93 11.95 12.00
N THR A 119 -14.25 11.82 13.29
CA THR A 119 -15.61 11.83 13.81
C THR A 119 -15.83 13.08 14.66
N PRO A 120 -17.02 13.72 14.58
CA PRO A 120 -17.37 14.82 15.49
C PRO A 120 -17.50 14.38 16.96
N SER A 121 -17.75 13.09 17.23
CA SER A 121 -18.07 12.55 18.55
C SER A 121 -16.97 11.69 19.19
N GLY A 122 -15.90 11.35 18.46
CA GLY A 122 -14.74 10.62 19.01
C GLY A 122 -14.96 9.17 19.45
N VAL A 123 -16.14 8.57 19.22
CA VAL A 123 -16.52 7.26 19.78
C VAL A 123 -16.67 6.11 18.78
N SER A 124 -16.61 6.38 17.47
CA SER A 124 -16.75 5.32 16.47
C SER A 124 -15.47 4.48 16.36
N SER A 125 -15.64 3.16 16.36
CA SER A 125 -14.59 2.21 16.01
C SER A 125 -14.23 2.37 14.52
N CYS A 126 -12.94 2.35 14.22
CA CYS A 126 -12.43 2.50 12.87
C CYS A 126 -11.46 1.37 12.53
N ILE A 127 -11.37 1.06 11.25
CA ILE A 127 -10.53 -0.01 10.72
C ILE A 127 -9.92 0.42 9.39
N GLY A 128 -8.65 0.08 9.19
CA GLY A 128 -7.93 0.17 7.94
C GLY A 128 -7.34 -1.19 7.57
N THR A 129 -7.39 -1.54 6.30
CA THR A 129 -6.82 -2.77 5.77
C THR A 129 -5.99 -2.50 4.51
N MET A 130 -4.93 -3.28 4.32
CA MET A 130 -4.14 -3.28 3.09
C MET A 130 -3.84 -4.72 2.67
N SER A 131 -4.07 -5.06 1.41
CA SER A 131 -3.73 -6.37 0.85
C SER A 131 -2.34 -6.36 0.24
N VAL A 132 -1.54 -7.36 0.58
CA VAL A 132 -0.12 -7.41 0.28
C VAL A 132 0.25 -8.76 -0.34
N ILE A 133 1.07 -8.69 -1.40
CA ILE A 133 1.84 -9.82 -1.91
C ILE A 133 3.30 -9.59 -1.51
N GLU A 134 3.87 -10.52 -0.74
CA GLU A 134 5.27 -10.47 -0.31
C GLU A 134 6.13 -11.34 -1.23
N PHE A 135 7.31 -10.81 -1.58
CA PHE A 135 8.33 -11.50 -2.36
C PHE A 135 9.66 -11.51 -1.58
N ASN A 136 10.44 -12.57 -1.77
CA ASN A 136 11.86 -12.59 -1.44
C ASN A 136 12.65 -11.89 -2.54
N VAL A 137 13.65 -11.10 -2.15
CA VAL A 137 14.65 -10.52 -3.06
C VAL A 137 15.91 -11.40 -2.96
N LYS A 138 16.43 -11.85 -4.10
CA LYS A 138 17.64 -12.68 -4.21
C LYS A 138 18.89 -11.86 -4.45
#